data_AF-A0A5B1BA19-F1
#
_entry.id   AF-A0A5B1BA19-F1
#
_cell.length_a   1.000
_cell.length_b   1.000
_cell.length_c   1.000
_cell.angle_alpha   90.00
_cell.angle_beta   90.00
_cell.angle_gamma   90.00
#
_symmetry.space_group_name_H-M   'P 1'
#
loop_
_entity.id
_entity.type
_entity.pdbx_description
1 polymer ?
#
loop_
_entity_poly.entity_id
_entity_poly.type
_entity_poly.pdbx_seq_one_letter_code
_entity_poly.pdbx_strand_id
1 'polypeptide(L)'
;MKYKTIEADRYYHIYNSGNNKENIFKEERNYDYFLELIEKYLLSVCEIYAYCLLKNHFHLVLKTKKSLESKVISQKFSNMFNIYSKSINKAYDRSGSLFRDRFSRKRIDTEKYLIQLIIYVYLNPQHHKFVANFRNYKHSSYQSYLSEKPSKLNREFILLLFEGKSNVEYAHINKKIEIEESLTLEEY
;
A
#
# COMPACT_ATOMS: atom_id res chain seq x y z
N MET A 1 -0.82 13.48 19.60
CA MET A 1 0.32 13.01 18.78
C MET A 1 0.38 13.84 17.49
N LYS A 2 1.50 14.52 17.20
CA LYS A 2 1.62 15.38 16.00
C LYS A 2 2.02 14.49 14.83
N TYR A 3 1.07 14.11 13.98
CA TYR A 3 1.36 13.27 12.82
C TYR A 3 2.38 13.96 11.91
N LYS A 4 3.43 13.23 11.51
CA LYS A 4 4.44 13.77 10.58
C LYS A 4 3.78 14.13 9.26
N THR A 5 4.12 15.29 8.74
CA THR A 5 3.66 15.78 7.45
C THR A 5 4.26 14.92 6.33
N ILE A 6 3.50 14.68 5.25
CA ILE A 6 4.05 14.06 4.04
C ILE A 6 4.78 15.13 3.24
N GLU A 7 6.06 14.93 2.99
CA GLU A 7 6.93 15.83 2.25
C GLU A 7 6.97 15.44 0.76
N ALA A 8 7.25 16.41 -0.11
CA ALA A 8 7.50 16.15 -1.53
C ALA A 8 8.86 15.45 -1.77
N ASP A 9 8.97 14.72 -2.87
CA ASP A 9 10.17 13.99 -3.29
C ASP A 9 10.74 13.04 -2.21
N ARG A 10 9.85 12.29 -1.55
CA ARG A 10 10.22 11.30 -0.52
C ARG A 10 9.47 10.00 -0.72
N TYR A 11 10.12 8.91 -0.31
CA TYR A 11 9.54 7.57 -0.28
C TYR A 11 8.77 7.36 1.02
N TYR A 12 7.60 6.72 0.92
CA TYR A 12 6.76 6.43 2.07
C TYR A 12 6.16 5.03 2.00
N HIS A 13 6.08 4.41 3.17
CA HIS A 13 5.16 3.34 3.48
C HIS A 13 3.88 3.96 4.05
N ILE A 14 2.77 3.83 3.34
CA ILE A 14 1.44 4.24 3.81
C ILE A 14 0.64 2.99 4.13
N TYR A 15 0.07 2.92 5.33
CA TYR A 15 -0.72 1.77 5.76
C TYR A 15 -1.80 2.19 6.75
N ASN A 16 -2.86 1.39 6.83
CA ASN A 16 -3.89 1.52 7.85
C ASN A 16 -4.64 0.20 7.99
N SER A 17 -5.35 0.04 9.10
CA SER A 17 -6.21 -1.09 9.39
C SER A 17 -7.62 -0.64 9.75
N GLY A 18 -8.56 -1.58 9.61
CA GLY A 18 -9.94 -1.38 10.02
C GLY A 18 -10.04 -1.11 11.51
N ASN A 19 -10.91 -0.16 11.85
CA ASN A 19 -11.27 0.08 13.24
C ASN A 19 -11.83 -1.21 13.85
N ASN A 20 -11.51 -1.51 15.11
CA ASN A 20 -11.96 -2.73 15.80
C ASN A 20 -11.70 -4.04 15.02
N LYS A 21 -10.60 -4.10 14.26
CA LYS A 21 -10.22 -5.26 13.41
C LYS A 21 -11.23 -5.59 12.30
N GLU A 22 -12.13 -4.66 11.99
CA GLU A 22 -13.15 -4.87 10.97
C GLU A 22 -12.56 -4.91 9.55
N ASN A 23 -13.33 -5.51 8.64
CA ASN A 23 -12.97 -5.58 7.24
C ASN A 23 -13.18 -4.22 6.57
N ILE A 24 -12.09 -3.65 6.04
CA ILE A 24 -12.10 -2.44 5.21
C ILE A 24 -12.53 -2.74 3.77
N PHE A 25 -12.31 -3.97 3.31
CA PHE A 25 -12.82 -4.48 2.04
C PHE A 25 -13.78 -5.64 2.34
N LYS A 26 -15.08 -5.42 2.18
CA LYS A 26 -16.12 -6.40 2.49
C LYS A 26 -16.38 -7.34 1.31
N GLU A 27 -16.27 -6.84 0.09
CA GLU A 27 -16.43 -7.60 -1.15
C GLU A 27 -15.54 -7.06 -2.28
N GLU A 28 -15.51 -7.75 -3.42
CA GLU A 28 -14.60 -7.46 -4.54
C GLU A 28 -14.64 -6.02 -5.03
N ARG A 29 -15.84 -5.47 -5.26
CA ARG A 29 -15.99 -4.08 -5.74
C ARG A 29 -15.35 -3.04 -4.82
N ASN A 30 -15.11 -3.37 -3.54
CA ASN A 30 -14.46 -2.45 -2.62
C ASN A 30 -12.97 -2.29 -2.93
N TYR A 31 -12.31 -3.36 -3.35
CA TYR A 31 -10.90 -3.32 -3.76
C TYR A 31 -10.75 -2.47 -5.02
N ASP A 32 -11.60 -2.73 -6.02
CA ASP A 32 -11.61 -1.98 -7.28
C ASP A 32 -11.86 -0.49 -7.02
N TYR A 33 -12.89 -0.17 -6.23
CA TYR A 33 -13.21 1.21 -5.88
C TYR A 33 -12.07 1.91 -5.10
N PHE A 34 -11.37 1.18 -4.23
CA PHE A 34 -10.21 1.75 -3.53
C PHE A 34 -9.08 2.09 -4.49
N LEU A 35 -8.79 1.21 -5.46
CA LEU A 35 -7.80 1.46 -6.51
C LEU A 35 -8.20 2.62 -7.44
N GLU A 36 -9.48 2.74 -7.80
CA GLU A 36 -10.00 3.89 -8.55
C GLU A 36 -9.79 5.21 -7.81
N LEU A 37 -9.98 5.22 -6.49
CA LEU A 37 -9.73 6.40 -5.67
C LEU A 37 -8.22 6.69 -5.54
N ILE A 38 -7.35 5.68 -5.51
CA ILE A 38 -5.90 5.89 -5.61
C ILE A 38 -5.57 6.57 -6.93
N GLU A 39 -6.11 6.09 -8.05
CA GLU A 39 -5.90 6.70 -9.36
C GLU A 39 -6.36 8.16 -9.38
N LYS A 40 -7.60 8.41 -8.95
CA LYS A 40 -8.23 9.73 -8.97
C LYS A 40 -7.52 10.76 -8.09
N TYR A 41 -7.07 10.36 -6.89
CA TYR A 41 -6.54 11.29 -5.90
C TYR A 41 -5.02 11.28 -5.79
N LEU A 42 -4.38 10.11 -5.86
CA LEU A 42 -2.98 9.96 -5.49
C LEU A 42 -2.02 10.01 -6.68
N LEU A 43 -2.38 9.53 -7.87
CA LEU A 43 -1.44 9.54 -9.02
C LEU A 43 -1.07 10.94 -9.50
N SER A 44 -1.86 11.96 -9.16
CA SER A 44 -1.50 13.36 -9.42
C SER A 44 -0.36 13.87 -8.51
N VAL A 45 -0.16 13.25 -7.34
CA VAL A 45 0.79 13.72 -6.31
C VAL A 45 1.86 12.70 -5.93
N CYS A 46 1.71 11.44 -6.36
CA CYS A 46 2.59 10.33 -6.02
C CYS A 46 2.78 9.40 -7.21
N GLU A 47 3.85 8.61 -7.16
CA GLU A 47 4.08 7.41 -7.95
C GLU A 47 3.93 6.21 -7.03
N ILE A 48 3.12 5.22 -7.42
CA ILE A 48 2.92 3.99 -6.64
C ILE A 48 3.84 2.90 -7.19
N TYR A 49 4.60 2.28 -6.30
CA TYR A 49 5.56 1.21 -6.64
C TYR A 49 5.04 -0.18 -6.28
N ALA A 50 4.45 -0.32 -5.10
CA ALA A 50 3.89 -1.59 -4.64
C ALA A 50 2.66 -1.37 -3.76
N TYR A 51 1.73 -2.33 -3.78
CA TYR A 51 0.64 -2.41 -2.81
C TYR A 51 0.25 -3.84 -2.47
N CYS A 52 -0.38 -3.97 -1.31
CA CYS A 52 -1.14 -5.14 -0.89
C CYS A 52 -2.38 -4.68 -0.12
N LEU A 53 -3.56 -5.11 -0.56
CA LEU A 53 -4.84 -4.80 0.06
C LEU A 53 -5.37 -6.10 0.70
N LEU A 54 -5.26 -6.22 2.02
CA LEU A 54 -5.86 -7.30 2.79
C LEU A 54 -7.22 -6.89 3.33
N LYS A 55 -8.09 -7.87 3.60
CA LYS A 55 -9.51 -7.63 3.95
C LYS A 55 -9.70 -6.59 5.06
N ASN A 56 -8.80 -6.56 6.04
CA ASN A 56 -8.84 -5.69 7.22
C ASN A 56 -7.73 -4.63 7.27
N HIS A 57 -6.77 -4.59 6.33
CA HIS A 57 -5.71 -3.59 6.32
C HIS A 57 -5.02 -3.50 4.95
N PHE A 58 -4.24 -2.45 4.70
CA PHE A 58 -3.54 -2.29 3.43
C PHE A 58 -2.15 -1.69 3.60
N HIS A 59 -1.31 -1.89 2.59
CA HIS A 59 0.03 -1.35 2.47
C HIS A 59 0.22 -0.73 1.09
N LEU A 60 0.76 0.49 1.05
CA LEU A 60 1.21 1.18 -0.16
C LEU A 60 2.67 1.59 0.00
N VAL A 61 3.49 1.32 -1.01
CA VAL A 61 4.85 1.84 -1.17
C VAL A 61 4.84 2.82 -2.31
N LEU A 62 5.20 4.06 -2.04
CA LEU A 62 5.09 5.16 -3.00
C LEU A 62 6.19 6.19 -2.82
N LYS A 63 6.36 7.03 -3.85
CA LYS A 63 7.14 8.26 -3.78
C LYS A 63 6.26 9.46 -4.10
N THR A 64 6.38 10.52 -3.32
CA THR A 64 5.72 11.78 -3.63
C THR A 64 6.43 12.51 -4.76
N LYS A 65 5.66 13.16 -5.64
CA LYS A 65 6.22 13.92 -6.76
C LYS A 65 6.95 15.18 -6.26
N LYS A 66 7.88 15.67 -7.07
CA LYS A 66 8.66 16.89 -6.81
C LYS A 66 7.79 18.14 -6.88
N SER A 67 8.25 19.21 -6.23
CA SER A 67 7.67 20.57 -6.33
C SER A 67 6.19 20.68 -5.93
N LEU A 68 5.73 19.82 -5.03
CA LEU A 68 4.38 19.89 -4.46
C LEU A 68 4.44 20.40 -3.02
N GLU A 69 3.47 21.23 -2.64
CA GLU A 69 3.30 21.59 -1.25
C GLU A 69 2.79 20.40 -0.43
N SER A 70 3.38 20.17 0.74
CA SER A 70 2.99 19.10 1.65
C SER A 70 1.49 19.12 2.03
N LYS A 71 0.88 20.32 2.06
CA LYS A 71 -0.56 20.49 2.30
C LYS A 71 -1.40 19.90 1.16
N VAL A 72 -0.98 20.09 -0.09
CA VAL A 72 -1.66 19.53 -1.27
C VAL A 72 -1.62 18.00 -1.23
N ILE A 73 -0.44 17.43 -0.96
CA ILE A 73 -0.27 15.98 -0.84
C ILE A 73 -1.18 15.43 0.27
N SER A 74 -1.10 16.03 1.46
CA SER A 74 -1.91 15.62 2.61
C SER A 74 -3.42 15.73 2.34
N GLN A 75 -3.86 16.76 1.61
CA GLN A 75 -5.26 16.94 1.24
C GLN A 75 -5.75 15.85 0.28
N LYS A 76 -4.93 15.42 -0.69
CA LYS A 76 -5.29 14.33 -1.61
C LYS A 76 -5.47 13.00 -0.88
N PHE A 77 -4.56 12.65 0.03
CA PHE A 77 -4.73 11.47 0.88
C PHE A 77 -5.99 11.58 1.76
N SER A 78 -6.20 12.72 2.41
CA SER A 78 -7.40 12.96 3.22
C SER A 78 -8.69 12.76 2.42
N ASN A 79 -8.77 13.35 1.22
CA ASN A 79 -9.92 13.21 0.33
C ASN A 79 -10.17 11.74 -0.05
N MET A 80 -9.11 11.02 -0.43
CA MET A 80 -9.17 9.61 -0.82
C MET A 80 -9.76 8.74 0.31
N PHE A 81 -9.18 8.81 1.53
CA PHE A 81 -9.63 8.00 2.66
C PHE A 81 -11.03 8.39 3.15
N ASN A 82 -11.36 9.68 3.17
CA ASN A 82 -12.67 10.15 3.59
C ASN A 82 -13.78 9.69 2.63
N ILE A 83 -13.54 9.75 1.32
CA ILE A 83 -14.51 9.31 0.32
C ILE A 83 -14.70 7.81 0.39
N TYR A 84 -13.63 7.03 0.51
CA TYR A 84 -13.73 5.59 0.68
C TYR A 84 -14.53 5.22 1.93
N SER A 85 -14.21 5.81 3.08
CA SER A 85 -14.90 5.54 4.34
C SER A 85 -16.39 5.87 4.27
N LYS A 86 -16.75 7.02 3.66
CA LYS A 86 -18.15 7.40 3.43
C LYS A 86 -18.89 6.43 2.52
N SER A 87 -18.24 5.96 1.46
CA SER A 87 -18.81 4.98 0.53
C SER A 87 -19.12 3.66 1.23
N ILE A 88 -18.16 3.11 1.99
CA ILE A 88 -18.37 1.89 2.78
C ILE A 88 -19.46 2.10 3.83
N ASN A 89 -19.45 3.23 4.56
CA ASN A 89 -20.48 3.51 5.55
C ASN A 89 -21.88 3.53 4.95
N LYS A 90 -22.04 4.21 3.80
CA LYS A 90 -23.32 4.25 3.08
C LYS A 90 -23.74 2.89 2.53
N ALA A 91 -22.80 2.12 1.96
CA ALA A 91 -23.11 0.87 1.28
C ALA A 91 -23.49 -0.28 2.24
N TYR A 92 -23.03 -0.22 3.49
CA TYR A 92 -23.22 -1.30 4.48
C TYR A 92 -23.91 -0.84 5.76
N ASP A 93 -24.62 0.28 5.70
CA ASP A 93 -25.35 0.88 6.84
C ASP A 93 -24.50 0.97 8.12
N ARG A 94 -23.27 1.45 7.96
CA ARG A 94 -22.33 1.66 9.07
C ARG A 94 -22.24 3.11 9.45
N SER A 95 -21.91 3.34 10.71
CA SER A 95 -21.54 4.63 11.26
C SER A 95 -20.14 4.60 11.87
N GLY A 96 -19.57 5.78 12.13
CA GLY A 96 -18.25 5.90 12.74
C GLY A 96 -17.07 5.74 11.77
N SER A 97 -15.87 5.66 12.34
CA SER A 97 -14.63 5.54 11.57
C SER A 97 -14.45 4.14 11.01
N LEU A 98 -14.17 4.04 9.70
CA LEU A 98 -13.81 2.78 9.06
C LEU A 98 -12.39 2.32 9.45
N PHE A 99 -11.46 3.27 9.57
CA PHE A 99 -10.06 3.01 9.92
C PHE A 99 -9.80 3.35 11.39
N ARG A 100 -8.80 2.72 12.04
CA ARG A 100 -8.51 2.96 13.47
C ARG A 100 -8.24 4.44 13.78
N ASP A 101 -7.43 5.08 12.95
CA ASP A 101 -7.08 6.50 13.05
C ASP A 101 -6.69 7.03 11.65
N ARG A 102 -6.11 8.22 11.58
CA ARG A 102 -5.40 8.71 10.39
C ARG A 102 -4.39 7.66 9.93
N PHE A 103 -4.30 7.48 8.62
CA PHE A 103 -3.34 6.56 8.03
C PHE A 103 -1.92 6.81 8.55
N SER A 104 -1.23 5.71 8.81
CA SER A 104 0.15 5.70 9.22
C SER A 104 1.05 5.96 8.03
N ARG A 105 2.17 6.62 8.30
CA ARG A 105 3.16 6.96 7.27
C ARG A 105 4.56 6.88 7.84
N LYS A 106 5.38 6.01 7.26
CA LYS A 106 6.80 5.88 7.60
C LYS A 106 7.62 6.34 6.39
N ARG A 107 8.44 7.39 6.59
CA ARG A 107 9.39 7.85 5.58
C ARG A 107 10.46 6.79 5.41
N ILE A 108 10.84 6.53 4.16
CA ILE A 108 11.85 5.55 3.80
C ILE A 108 13.09 6.32 3.37
N ASP A 109 14.16 6.16 4.15
CA ASP A 109 15.40 6.94 4.00
C ASP A 109 16.54 6.15 3.35
N THR A 110 16.37 4.83 3.15
CA THR A 110 17.39 3.98 2.51
C THR A 110 16.79 3.03 1.48
N GLU A 111 17.56 2.75 0.44
CA GLU A 111 17.18 1.81 -0.61
C GLU A 111 17.06 0.37 -0.08
N LYS A 112 17.98 -0.04 0.81
CA LYS A 112 17.92 -1.35 1.49
C LYS A 112 16.58 -1.55 2.20
N TYR A 113 16.11 -0.55 2.94
CA TYR A 113 14.82 -0.61 3.61
C TYR A 113 13.66 -0.64 2.61
N LEU A 114 13.74 0.14 1.52
CA LEU A 114 12.74 0.12 0.45
C LEU A 114 12.57 -1.29 -0.16
N ILE A 115 13.68 -1.95 -0.48
CA ILE A 115 13.70 -3.33 -1.00
C ILE A 115 13.08 -4.30 0.01
N GLN A 116 13.49 -4.25 1.28
CA GLN A 116 12.92 -5.09 2.34
C GLN A 116 11.42 -4.88 2.49
N LEU A 117 10.97 -3.62 2.46
CA LEU A 117 9.56 -3.28 2.56
C LEU A 117 8.73 -3.78 1.38
N ILE A 118 9.21 -3.62 0.14
CA ILE A 118 8.48 -4.12 -1.04
C ILE A 118 8.26 -5.63 -0.94
N ILE A 119 9.28 -6.35 -0.47
CA ILE A 119 9.21 -7.79 -0.26
C ILE A 119 8.20 -8.13 0.83
N TYR A 120 8.27 -7.44 1.97
CA TYR A 120 7.29 -7.58 3.04
C TYR A 120 5.87 -7.38 2.51
N VAL A 121 5.62 -6.30 1.77
CA VAL A 121 4.30 -5.96 1.22
C VAL A 121 3.78 -7.06 0.30
N TYR A 122 4.60 -7.65 -0.55
CA TYR A 122 4.18 -8.75 -1.42
C TYR A 122 4.00 -10.08 -0.68
N LEU A 123 4.76 -10.35 0.37
CA LEU A 123 4.61 -11.55 1.19
C LEU A 123 3.49 -11.45 2.25
N ASN A 124 2.95 -10.25 2.47
CA ASN A 124 1.95 -9.94 3.49
C ASN A 124 0.69 -10.85 3.45
N PRO A 125 0.10 -11.19 2.29
CA PRO A 125 -1.02 -12.13 2.23
C PRO A 125 -0.69 -13.53 2.77
N GLN A 126 0.54 -13.99 2.53
CA GLN A 126 1.01 -15.29 3.02
C GLN A 126 1.38 -15.23 4.50
N HIS A 127 2.05 -14.14 4.92
CA HIS A 127 2.37 -13.89 6.31
C HIS A 127 1.12 -13.90 7.21
N HIS A 128 0.05 -13.24 6.78
CA HIS A 128 -1.24 -13.21 7.49
C HIS A 128 -2.17 -14.37 7.15
N LYS A 129 -1.66 -15.40 6.47
CA LYS A 129 -2.36 -16.66 6.18
C LYS A 129 -3.67 -16.49 5.37
N PHE A 130 -3.78 -15.42 4.59
CA PHE A 130 -4.89 -15.26 3.61
C PHE A 130 -4.75 -16.24 2.44
N VAL A 131 -3.52 -16.57 2.06
CA VAL A 131 -3.20 -17.57 1.02
C VAL A 131 -1.94 -18.34 1.38
N ALA A 132 -1.81 -19.58 0.90
CA ALA A 132 -0.59 -20.38 1.10
C ALA A 132 0.58 -19.89 0.24
N ASN A 133 0.29 -19.30 -0.92
CA ASN A 133 1.27 -18.76 -1.86
C ASN A 133 0.87 -17.34 -2.24
N PHE A 134 1.68 -16.37 -1.83
CA PHE A 134 1.43 -14.94 -2.09
C PHE A 134 1.23 -14.60 -3.57
N ARG A 135 1.82 -15.38 -4.49
CA ARG A 135 1.65 -15.23 -5.95
C ARG A 135 0.20 -15.34 -6.41
N ASN A 136 -0.62 -16.05 -5.65
CA ASN A 136 -2.03 -16.28 -5.97
C ASN A 136 -2.93 -15.16 -5.43
N TYR A 137 -2.38 -14.20 -4.68
CA TYR A 137 -3.17 -13.13 -4.10
C TYR A 137 -3.44 -12.02 -5.11
N LYS A 138 -4.70 -11.91 -5.54
CA LYS A 138 -5.13 -10.95 -6.58
C LYS A 138 -5.10 -9.49 -6.16
N HIS A 139 -5.25 -9.20 -4.86
CA HIS A 139 -5.34 -7.84 -4.32
C HIS A 139 -3.97 -7.27 -3.92
N SER A 140 -2.91 -7.76 -4.57
CA SER A 140 -1.55 -7.24 -4.46
C SER A 140 -1.04 -6.86 -5.85
N SER A 141 -0.17 -5.85 -5.92
CA SER A 141 0.48 -5.50 -7.18
C SER A 141 1.55 -6.49 -7.64
N TYR A 142 1.81 -7.59 -6.92
CA TYR A 142 2.82 -8.57 -7.32
C TYR A 142 2.60 -9.06 -8.76
N GLN A 143 1.41 -9.50 -9.15
CA GLN A 143 1.20 -9.98 -10.52
C GLN A 143 1.40 -8.91 -11.60
N SER A 144 1.36 -7.62 -11.22
CA SER A 144 1.54 -6.52 -12.15
C SER A 144 2.93 -6.55 -12.81
N TYR A 145 4.02 -6.82 -12.10
CA TYR A 145 5.35 -6.84 -12.71
C TYR A 145 5.61 -8.09 -13.58
N LEU A 146 4.78 -9.13 -13.45
CA LEU A 146 4.79 -10.29 -14.34
C LEU A 146 4.03 -10.03 -15.65
N SER A 147 3.19 -8.99 -15.68
CA SER A 147 2.29 -8.69 -16.79
C SER A 147 2.89 -7.68 -17.76
N GLU A 148 2.66 -7.89 -19.05
CA GLU A 148 3.01 -6.94 -20.12
C GLU A 148 1.92 -5.87 -20.35
N LYS A 149 0.73 -6.04 -19.74
CA LYS A 149 -0.38 -5.08 -19.90
C LYS A 149 -0.03 -3.73 -19.29
N PRO A 150 -0.48 -2.60 -19.85
CA PRO A 150 -0.25 -1.28 -19.28
C PRO A 150 -0.61 -1.20 -17.78
N SER A 151 0.14 -0.39 -17.03
CA SER A 151 -0.06 -0.20 -15.59
C SER A 151 -0.02 1.25 -15.20
N LYS A 152 -0.71 1.56 -14.11
CA LYS A 152 -0.56 2.83 -13.38
C LYS A 152 0.58 2.79 -12.36
N LEU A 153 1.19 1.62 -12.15
CA LEU A 153 2.35 1.45 -11.28
C LEU A 153 3.64 1.79 -12.03
N ASN A 154 4.59 2.38 -11.33
CA ASN A 154 5.94 2.55 -11.86
C ASN A 154 6.70 1.23 -11.70
N ARG A 155 6.42 0.29 -12.63
CA ARG A 155 7.05 -1.04 -12.67
C ARG A 155 8.53 -0.97 -13.04
N GLU A 156 8.89 -0.02 -13.91
CA GLU A 156 10.26 0.17 -14.35
C GLU A 156 11.18 0.45 -13.16
N PHE A 157 10.74 1.30 -12.22
CA PHE A 157 11.47 1.54 -10.98
C PHE A 157 11.68 0.26 -10.17
N ILE A 158 10.67 -0.60 -10.03
CA ILE A 158 10.80 -1.89 -9.33
C ILE A 158 11.80 -2.80 -10.05
N LEU A 159 11.71 -2.91 -11.38
CA LEU A 159 12.62 -3.75 -12.15
C LEU A 159 14.06 -3.24 -12.04
N LEU A 160 14.27 -1.92 -12.09
CA LEU A 160 15.59 -1.33 -11.91
C LEU A 160 16.12 -1.56 -10.49
N LEU A 161 15.29 -1.32 -9.47
CA LEU A 161 15.64 -1.46 -8.06
C LEU A 161 16.08 -2.89 -7.70
N PHE A 162 15.51 -3.89 -8.35
CA PHE A 162 15.85 -5.30 -8.15
C PHE A 162 16.86 -5.81 -9.18
N GLU A 163 17.32 -4.99 -10.13
CA GLU A 163 18.21 -5.42 -11.22
C GLU A 163 17.59 -6.53 -12.10
N GLY A 164 16.28 -6.44 -12.33
CA GLY A 164 15.54 -7.28 -13.27
C GLY A 164 14.51 -8.21 -12.65
N LYS A 165 13.68 -8.78 -13.52
CA LYS A 165 12.52 -9.62 -13.13
C LYS A 165 12.94 -10.87 -12.35
N SER A 166 13.99 -11.56 -12.79
CA SER A 166 14.50 -12.77 -12.12
C SER A 166 14.92 -12.51 -10.68
N ASN A 167 15.51 -11.34 -10.41
CA ASN A 167 15.92 -10.95 -9.07
C ASN A 167 14.74 -10.53 -8.18
N VAL A 168 13.68 -9.95 -8.75
CA VAL A 168 12.40 -9.78 -8.03
C VAL A 168 11.93 -11.15 -7.54
N GLU A 169 11.82 -12.14 -8.42
CA GLU A 169 11.35 -13.48 -8.05
C GLU A 169 12.28 -14.16 -7.03
N TYR A 170 13.60 -14.13 -7.29
CA TYR A 170 14.61 -14.69 -6.40
C TYR A 170 14.53 -14.08 -5.00
N ALA A 171 14.41 -12.75 -4.90
CA ALA A 171 14.31 -12.05 -3.64
C ALA A 171 13.05 -12.42 -2.84
N HIS A 172 11.94 -12.79 -3.49
CA HIS A 172 10.72 -13.21 -2.78
C HIS A 172 10.68 -14.72 -2.47
N ILE A 173 11.44 -15.55 -3.19
CA ILE A 173 11.56 -17.00 -2.93
C ILE A 173 12.55 -17.28 -1.80
N ASN A 174 13.74 -16.71 -1.90
CA ASN A 174 14.87 -17.08 -1.05
C ASN A 174 14.90 -16.35 0.30
N LYS A 175 13.93 -15.46 0.54
CA LYS A 175 13.84 -14.74 1.79
C LYS A 175 13.14 -15.57 2.85
N LYS A 176 13.98 -16.27 3.60
CA LYS A 176 13.92 -16.34 5.06
C LYS A 176 13.60 -14.94 5.58
N ILE A 177 12.34 -14.68 5.87
CA ILE A 177 11.98 -13.40 6.48
C ILE A 177 12.38 -13.50 7.95
N GLU A 178 13.54 -12.95 8.32
CA GLU A 178 13.56 -12.20 9.58
C GLU A 178 12.67 -11.00 9.30
N ILE A 179 11.37 -11.17 9.60
CA ILE A 179 10.45 -10.04 9.60
C ILE A 179 10.98 -9.20 10.75
N GLU A 180 11.79 -8.20 10.44
CA GLU A 180 12.15 -7.21 11.44
C GLU A 180 10.84 -6.73 12.03
N GLU A 181 10.69 -6.77 13.36
CA GLU A 181 9.52 -6.20 14.05
C GLU A 181 9.27 -4.75 13.61
N SER A 182 10.32 -4.08 13.13
CA SER A 182 10.31 -2.74 12.53
C SER A 182 9.39 -2.60 11.29
N LEU A 183 9.07 -3.70 10.60
CA LEU A 183 8.23 -3.78 9.40
C LEU A 183 6.79 -4.23 9.72
N THR A 184 6.60 -5.06 10.75
CA THR A 184 5.28 -5.42 11.29
C THR A 184 4.74 -4.29 12.15
N LEU A 185 4.37 -3.20 11.48
CA LEU A 185 3.77 -2.03 12.12
C LEU A 185 2.27 -2.22 12.42
N GLU A 186 1.79 -3.46 12.32
CA GLU A 186 0.42 -3.87 12.54
C GLU A 186 0.32 -4.42 13.96
N GLU A 187 -0.11 -3.59 14.91
CA GLU A 187 -0.52 -4.07 16.23
C GLU A 187 -1.80 -4.92 16.04
N TYR A 188 -1.64 -6.24 16.18
CA TYR A 188 -2.72 -7.22 16.05
C TYR A 188 -3.65 -7.19 17.25
#